data_AF-A0A2H3K0U0-F1
#
_entry.id   AF-A0A2H3K0U0-F1
#
_cell.length_a   1.000
_cell.length_b   1.000
_cell.length_c   1.000
_cell.angle_alpha   90.00
_cell.angle_beta   90.00
_cell.angle_gamma   90.00
#
_symmetry.space_group_name_H-M   'P 1'
#
loop_
_entity.id
_entity.type
_entity.pdbx_description
1 polymer ?
#
loop_
_entity_poly.entity_id
_entity_poly.type
_entity_poly.pdbx_seq_one_letter_code
_entity_poly.pdbx_strand_id
1 'polypeptide(L)' 'PCDQDLYQSRTHIIVQYPLHEHARHILRTVSPTITLPILFNTKRGLNALANFFARSNAFKK' A
#
# COMPACT_ATOMS: atom_id res chain seq x y z
N PRO A 1 -8.31 8.88 -12.47
CA PRO A 1 -8.48 9.97 -11.48
C PRO A 1 -9.10 9.41 -10.20
N CYS A 2 -8.39 9.47 -9.08
CA CYS A 2 -9.02 9.23 -7.78
C CYS A 2 -9.86 10.46 -7.44
N ASP A 3 -11.17 10.30 -7.39
CA ASP A 3 -12.07 11.33 -6.87
C ASP A 3 -11.64 11.68 -5.45
N GLN A 4 -11.30 12.95 -5.23
CA GLN A 4 -10.81 13.45 -3.93
C GLN A 4 -11.86 13.33 -2.82
N ASP A 5 -13.14 13.15 -3.17
CA ASP A 5 -14.28 13.05 -2.25
C ASP A 5 -14.76 11.62 -1.95
N LEU A 6 -14.19 10.60 -2.61
CA LEU A 6 -14.57 9.21 -2.36
C LEU A 6 -13.68 8.61 -1.28
N TYR A 7 -14.28 8.28 -0.13
CA TYR A 7 -13.68 7.55 1.00
C TYR A 7 -12.68 6.49 0.50
N GLN A 8 -11.40 6.83 0.57
CA GLN A 8 -10.32 5.98 0.10
C GLN A 8 -10.19 4.80 1.07
N SER A 9 -10.75 3.65 0.68
CA SER A 9 -10.60 2.41 1.47
C SER A 9 -9.11 2.06 1.57
N ARG A 10 -8.67 1.50 2.71
CA ARG A 10 -7.25 1.12 2.93
C ARG A 10 -6.69 0.26 1.79
N THR A 11 -7.52 -0.64 1.25
CA THR A 11 -7.22 -1.44 0.06
C THR A 11 -6.94 -0.58 -1.18
N HIS A 12 -7.75 0.45 -1.41
CA HIS A 12 -7.57 1.36 -2.55
C HIS A 12 -6.27 2.16 -2.40
N ILE A 13 -5.97 2.67 -1.19
CA ILE A 13 -4.71 3.38 -0.88
C ILE A 13 -3.49 2.50 -1.20
N ILE A 14 -3.55 1.22 -0.83
CA ILE A 14 -2.44 0.27 -1.01
C ILE A 14 -2.31 -0.15 -2.49
N VAL A 15 -3.42 -0.49 -3.15
CA VAL A 15 -3.40 -1.18 -4.46
C VAL A 15 -3.52 -0.21 -5.63
N GLN A 16 -4.37 0.81 -5.54
CA GLN A 16 -4.83 1.58 -6.70
C GLN A 16 -4.45 3.06 -6.65
N TYR A 17 -4.19 3.64 -5.47
CA TYR A 17 -4.01 5.09 -5.34
C TYR A 17 -2.70 5.56 -6.02
N PRO A 18 -2.76 6.40 -7.07
CA PRO A 18 -1.59 6.76 -7.89
C PRO A 18 -0.49 7.48 -7.09
N LEU A 19 -0.86 8.26 -6.08
CA LEU A 19 0.07 9.07 -5.29
C LEU A 19 1.16 8.23 -4.57
N HIS A 20 0.87 6.96 -4.30
CA HIS A 20 1.78 6.07 -3.58
C HIS A 20 2.47 5.05 -4.50
N GLU A 21 2.40 5.24 -5.82
CA GLU A 21 3.03 4.34 -6.78
C GLU A 21 4.54 4.21 -6.54
N HIS A 22 5.20 5.31 -6.21
CA HIS A 22 6.63 5.31 -5.93
C HIS A 22 6.98 4.36 -4.77
N ALA A 23 6.07 4.14 -3.81
CA ALA A 23 6.31 3.28 -2.65
C ALA A 23 5.85 1.84 -2.88
N ARG A 24 5.03 1.57 -3.90
CA ARG A 24 4.51 0.23 -4.24
C ARG A 24 5.60 -0.77 -4.63
N HIS A 25 6.78 -0.33 -5.08
CA HIS A 25 7.90 -1.25 -5.34
C HIS A 25 8.24 -2.09 -4.11
N ILE A 26 8.08 -1.55 -2.90
CA ILE A 26 8.34 -2.24 -1.61
C ILE A 26 7.33 -3.37 -1.37
N LEU A 27 6.09 -3.19 -1.82
CA LEU A 27 5.06 -4.23 -1.72
C LEU A 27 5.28 -5.29 -2.80
N ARG A 28 5.70 -4.87 -4.00
CA ARG A 28 5.97 -5.76 -5.15
C ARG A 28 7.13 -6.72 -4.91
N THR A 29 8.10 -6.38 -4.06
CA THR A 29 9.19 -7.31 -3.68
C THR A 29 8.69 -8.51 -2.86
N VAL A 30 7.55 -8.38 -2.17
CA VAL A 30 6.93 -9.47 -1.39
C VAL A 30 5.79 -10.13 -2.14
N SER A 31 4.98 -9.34 -2.85
CA SER A 31 3.89 -9.83 -3.68
C SER A 31 3.85 -9.02 -4.98
N PRO A 32 4.31 -9.58 -6.12
CA PRO A 32 4.34 -8.87 -7.40
C PRO A 32 2.97 -8.31 -7.81
N THR A 33 1.90 -9.02 -7.43
CA THR A 33 0.49 -8.68 -7.66
C THR A 33 -0.14 -7.88 -6.53
N ILE A 34 0.62 -7.52 -5.47
CA ILE A 34 0.14 -6.78 -4.28
C ILE A 34 -1.10 -7.45 -3.68
N THR A 35 -1.02 -8.77 -3.51
CA THR A 35 -2.10 -9.58 -2.97
C THR A 35 -2.22 -9.37 -1.47
N LEU A 36 -3.30 -8.74 -1.02
CA LEU A 36 -3.52 -8.38 0.39
C LEU A 36 -3.37 -9.56 1.36
N PRO A 37 -3.91 -10.77 1.11
CA PRO A 37 -3.66 -11.92 1.96
C PRO A 37 -2.16 -12.20 2.21
N ILE A 38 -1.32 -12.09 1.17
CA ILE A 38 0.13 -12.30 1.30
C ILE A 38 0.76 -11.19 2.16
N LEU A 39 0.29 -9.96 1.97
CA LEU A 39 0.78 -8.80 2.70
C LEU A 39 0.36 -8.81 4.19
N PHE A 40 -0.85 -9.27 4.51
CA PHE A 40 -1.37 -9.27 5.88
C PHE A 40 -1.06 -10.56 6.67
N ASN A 41 -0.97 -11.73 6.01
CA ASN A 41 -0.74 -13.01 6.71
C ASN A 41 0.73 -13.42 6.81
N THR A 42 1.67 -12.66 6.23
CA THR A 42 3.10 -13.00 6.31
C THR A 42 3.88 -11.94 7.06
N LYS A 43 4.86 -12.37 7.86
CA LYS A 43 5.76 -11.46 8.58
C LYS A 43 6.52 -10.52 7.63
N ARG A 44 6.90 -11.03 6.44
CA ARG A 44 7.52 -10.23 5.37
C ARG A 44 6.54 -9.20 4.80
N GLY A 45 5.30 -9.60 4.56
CA GLY A 45 4.23 -8.72 4.09
C GLY A 45 3.93 -7.57 5.06
N LEU A 46 3.79 -7.88 6.35
CA LEU A 46 3.54 -6.88 7.39
C LEU A 46 4.70 -5.87 7.49
N ASN A 47 5.95 -6.34 7.37
CA ASN A 47 7.12 -5.47 7.38
C ASN A 47 7.20 -4.60 6.11
N ALA A 48 6.84 -5.15 4.94
CA ALA A 48 6.72 -4.38 3.71
C ALA A 48 5.62 -3.33 3.79
N LEU A 49 4.48 -3.64 4.41
CA LEU A 49 3.40 -2.68 4.69
C LEU A 49 3.86 -1.56 5.62
N ALA A 50 4.56 -1.88 6.71
CA ALA A 50 5.11 -0.86 7.61
C ALA A 50 6.08 0.09 6.87
N ASN A 51 6.98 -0.44 6.05
CA ASN A 51 7.88 0.36 5.22
C ASN A 51 7.14 1.19 4.17
N PHE A 52 6.09 0.61 3.55
CA PHE A 52 5.23 1.32 2.62
C PHE A 52 4.56 2.52 3.30
N PHE A 53 3.97 2.35 4.49
CA PHE A 53 3.34 3.45 5.23
C PHE A 53 4.34 4.50 5.69
N ALA A 54 5.55 4.09 6.10
CA ALA A 54 6.60 5.03 6.50
C ALA A 54 7.08 5.92 5.33
N ARG A 55 7.15 5.36 4.12
CA ARG A 55 7.60 6.08 2.91
C ARG A 55 6.49 6.82 2.18
N SER A 56 5.25 6.32 2.20
CA SER A 56 4.16 6.89 1.41
C SER A 56 3.59 8.18 2.00
N ASN A 57 3.97 8.56 3.22
CA ASN A 57 3.36 9.63 4.03
C ASN A 57 1.82 9.54 4.10
N ALA A 58 1.20 8.43 3.65
CA ALA A 58 -0.24 8.29 3.41
C ALA A 58 -1.09 8.40 4.68
N PHE A 59 -0.46 8.28 5.85
CA PHE A 59 -1.10 8.31 7.17
C PHE A 59 -0.39 9.25 8.15
N LYS A 60 0.50 10.13 7.67
CA LYS A 60 1.00 11.22 8.51
C LYS A 60 -0.10 12.27 8.61
N LYS A 61 -0.64 12.41 9.83
CA LYS A 61 -1.64 13.40 10.21
C LYS A 61 -1.07 14.82 10.13
#